data_AF-A0A951LQE3-F1
#
_entry.id   AF-A0A951LQE3-F1
#
_cell.length_a   1.000
_cell.length_b   1.000
_cell.length_c   1.000
_cell.angle_alpha   90.00
_cell.angle_beta   90.00
_cell.angle_gamma   90.00
#
_symmetry.space_group_name_H-M   'P 1'
#
loop_
_entity.id
_entity.type
_entity.pdbx_description
1 polymer ?
#
loop_
_entity_poly.entity_id
_entity_poly.type
_entity_poly.pdbx_seq_one_letter_code
_entity_poly.pdbx_strand_id
1 'polypeptide(L)'
;MAEPRPRAAQRLYVRFYLTLVASITVATGLFMLLHFFYDPERLTTSPHRMLLMFLGTGGVVALAAYPAVRRLTRRLERLQAHVDVWGEGRLSARVAVEGNDEVAGLAGSFNRAAERIEALVGAQKSLLANASHELRSPLARLRMAAELLGERAPAPIRDELARNITELDQLIEEVLLASRLDAMAEAERALESVDLTALLAEECARADAQLSAPPVSFLASRSCSAG
;
A
#
# COMPACT_ATOMS: atom_id res chain seq x y z
N MET A 1 7.79 16.05 26.77
CA MET A 1 8.40 17.20 26.05
C MET A 1 7.88 17.18 24.62
N ALA A 2 7.05 18.14 24.24
CA ALA A 2 6.47 18.24 22.90
C ALA A 2 7.38 19.12 22.03
N GLU A 3 7.96 18.55 20.98
CA GLU A 3 8.74 19.31 19.99
C GLU A 3 7.88 20.42 19.34
N PRO A 4 8.44 21.63 19.13
CA PRO A 4 7.72 22.72 18.49
C PRO A 4 7.56 22.40 17.00
N ARG A 5 6.31 22.26 16.58
CA ARG A 5 5.87 21.94 15.22
C ARG A 5 6.41 22.95 14.17
N PRO A 6 7.15 22.54 13.12
CA PRO A 6 7.64 23.42 12.03
C PRO A 6 6.54 23.90 11.04
N ARG A 7 5.27 23.85 11.45
CA ARG A 7 4.08 23.81 10.57
C ARG A 7 3.59 25.18 10.07
N ALA A 8 3.93 26.26 10.76
CA ALA A 8 3.51 27.61 10.39
C ALA A 8 4.49 28.27 9.39
N ALA A 9 5.79 28.07 9.61
CA ALA A 9 6.85 28.67 8.79
C ALA A 9 6.78 28.24 7.32
N GLN A 10 6.45 26.97 7.06
CA GLN A 10 6.45 26.42 5.71
C GLN A 10 5.27 26.91 4.85
N ARG A 11 4.10 27.19 5.44
CA ARG A 11 2.94 27.78 4.73
C ARG A 11 3.16 29.25 4.44
N LEU A 12 3.73 29.96 5.42
CA LEU A 12 4.09 31.37 5.28
C LEU A 12 5.10 31.53 4.14
N TYR A 13 6.13 30.67 4.10
CA TYR A 13 7.15 30.69 3.06
C TYR A 13 6.56 30.52 1.65
N VAL A 14 5.66 29.56 1.41
CA VAL A 14 5.10 29.35 0.06
C VAL A 14 4.16 30.48 -0.36
N ARG A 15 3.34 31.00 0.56
CA ARG A 15 2.47 32.15 0.28
C ARG A 15 3.28 33.42 0.00
N PHE A 16 4.29 33.70 0.82
CA PHE A 16 5.22 34.80 0.57
C PHE A 16 5.95 34.60 -0.75
N TYR A 17 6.38 33.38 -1.06
CA TYR A 17 7.06 33.07 -2.31
C TYR A 17 6.18 33.32 -3.54
N LEU A 18 4.97 32.77 -3.56
CA LEU A 18 4.04 32.95 -4.69
C LEU A 18 3.62 34.42 -4.87
N THR A 19 3.37 35.13 -3.76
CA THR A 19 3.02 36.56 -3.82
C THR A 19 4.19 37.42 -4.27
N LEU A 20 5.42 37.10 -3.83
CA LEU A 20 6.64 37.76 -4.29
C LEU A 20 6.87 37.53 -5.79
N VAL A 21 6.76 36.30 -6.26
CA VAL A 21 6.95 35.97 -7.69
C VAL A 21 5.86 36.59 -8.56
N ALA A 22 4.60 36.55 -8.13
CA ALA A 22 3.51 37.23 -8.82
C ALA A 22 3.74 38.75 -8.88
N SER A 23 4.17 39.37 -7.77
CA SER A 23 4.48 40.80 -7.72
C SER A 23 5.63 41.18 -8.65
N ILE A 24 6.73 40.42 -8.65
CA ILE A 24 7.86 40.64 -9.55
C ILE A 24 7.43 40.48 -11.01
N THR A 25 6.64 39.46 -11.33
CA THR A 25 6.17 39.19 -12.70
C THR A 25 5.26 40.32 -13.19
N VAL A 26 4.33 40.77 -12.36
CA VAL A 26 3.43 41.88 -12.67
C VAL A 26 4.20 43.20 -12.79
N ALA A 27 5.12 43.49 -11.88
CA ALA A 27 5.93 44.70 -11.93
C ALA A 27 6.82 44.74 -13.18
N THR A 28 7.44 43.61 -13.55
CA THR A 28 8.29 43.53 -14.73
C THR A 28 7.47 43.64 -16.02
N GLY A 29 6.30 42.99 -16.08
CA GLY A 29 5.37 43.12 -17.20
C GLY A 29 4.81 44.55 -17.35
N LEU A 30 4.44 45.20 -16.24
CA LEU A 30 3.95 46.57 -16.23
C LEU A 30 5.06 47.56 -16.62
N PHE A 31 6.28 47.39 -16.12
CA PHE A 31 7.43 48.21 -16.51
C PHE A 31 7.70 48.10 -18.01
N MET A 32 7.67 46.89 -18.56
CA MET A 32 7.84 46.66 -19.98
C MET A 32 6.70 47.29 -20.81
N LEU A 33 5.46 47.18 -20.34
CA LEU A 33 4.28 47.77 -20.99
C LEU A 33 4.32 49.30 -20.96
N LEU A 34 4.66 49.90 -19.82
CA LEU A 34 4.83 51.36 -19.71
C LEU A 34 6.00 51.84 -20.58
N HIS A 35 7.11 51.11 -20.62
CA HIS A 35 8.24 51.45 -21.46
C HIS A 35 7.87 51.37 -22.96
N PHE A 36 7.06 50.39 -23.35
CA PHE A 36 6.53 50.25 -24.71
C PHE A 36 5.57 51.39 -25.10
N PHE A 37 4.68 51.81 -24.19
CA PHE A 37 3.68 52.86 -24.46
C PHE A 37 4.23 54.30 -24.36
N TYR A 38 5.25 54.53 -23.52
CA TYR A 38 5.78 55.88 -23.28
C TYR A 38 6.84 56.32 -24.30
N ASP A 39 7.52 55.38 -24.96
CA ASP A 39 8.65 55.67 -25.87
C ASP A 39 8.50 54.90 -27.22
N PRO A 40 7.49 55.22 -28.06
CA PRO A 40 7.22 54.49 -29.31
C PRO A 40 8.33 54.64 -30.38
N GLU A 41 9.21 55.64 -30.27
CA GLU A 41 10.31 55.89 -31.21
C GLU A 41 11.48 54.89 -31.06
N ARG A 42 11.58 54.17 -29.93
CA ARG A 42 12.67 53.21 -29.66
C ARG A 42 12.49 51.83 -30.30
N LEU A 43 11.36 51.58 -30.99
CA LEU A 43 11.15 50.32 -31.72
C LEU A 43 12.23 50.08 -32.79
N THR A 44 12.94 51.11 -33.24
CA THR A 44 13.90 51.05 -34.34
C THR A 44 15.36 50.85 -33.91
N THR A 45 15.71 51.09 -32.64
CA THR A 45 17.13 51.34 -32.31
C THR A 45 17.95 50.08 -32.02
N SER A 46 17.36 48.92 -31.64
CA SER A 46 18.11 47.65 -31.46
C SER A 46 17.21 46.43 -31.12
N PRO A 47 16.78 45.59 -32.08
CA PRO A 47 15.91 44.43 -31.80
C PRO A 47 16.54 43.41 -30.84
N HIS A 48 17.87 43.32 -30.79
CA HIS A 48 18.60 42.43 -29.90
C HIS A 48 18.48 42.81 -28.41
N ARG A 49 18.38 44.10 -28.08
CA ARG A 49 18.23 44.55 -26.67
C ARG A 49 16.86 44.18 -26.11
N MET A 50 15.82 44.30 -26.92
CA MET A 50 14.47 43.88 -26.57
C MET A 50 14.44 42.37 -26.32
N LEU A 51 15.00 41.58 -27.25
CA LEU A 51 15.10 40.12 -27.11
C LEU A 51 15.83 39.70 -25.81
N LEU A 52 16.94 40.36 -25.47
CA LEU A 52 17.68 40.09 -24.22
C LEU A 52 16.85 40.41 -22.98
N MET A 53 16.05 41.48 -22.99
CA MET A 53 15.18 41.84 -21.86
C MET A 53 14.05 40.83 -21.65
N PHE A 54 13.46 40.33 -22.74
CA PHE A 54 12.47 39.26 -22.70
C PHE A 54 13.06 37.94 -22.18
N LEU A 55 14.23 37.54 -22.70
CA LEU A 55 14.95 36.34 -22.25
C LEU A 55 15.35 36.46 -20.77
N GLY A 56 15.83 37.62 -20.33
CA GLY A 56 16.17 37.87 -18.93
C GLY A 56 14.96 37.74 -18.01
N THR A 57 13.85 38.38 -18.37
CA THR A 57 12.61 38.32 -17.60
C THR A 57 12.05 36.90 -17.55
N GLY A 58 12.00 36.21 -18.70
CA GLY A 58 11.59 34.81 -18.78
C GLY A 58 12.47 33.89 -17.95
N GLY A 59 13.78 34.10 -17.98
CA GLY A 59 14.75 33.37 -17.16
C GLY A 59 14.53 33.55 -15.66
N VAL A 60 14.29 34.79 -15.21
CA VAL A 60 13.98 35.09 -13.79
C VAL A 60 12.69 34.42 -13.36
N VAL A 61 11.63 34.50 -14.18
CA VAL A 61 10.34 33.84 -13.90
C VAL A 61 10.51 32.32 -13.85
N ALA A 62 11.26 31.72 -14.77
CA ALA A 62 11.51 30.29 -14.79
C ALA A 62 12.30 29.82 -13.57
N LEU A 63 13.36 30.54 -13.20
CA LEU A 63 14.18 30.24 -12.01
C LEU A 63 13.34 30.36 -10.72
N ALA A 64 12.42 31.32 -10.68
CA ALA A 64 11.50 31.53 -9.58
C ALA A 64 10.30 30.54 -9.59
N ALA A 65 9.88 30.00 -10.72
CA ALA A 65 8.84 28.98 -10.75
C ALA A 65 9.39 27.59 -10.37
N TYR A 66 10.67 27.33 -10.69
CA TYR A 66 11.32 26.03 -10.55
C TYR A 66 11.18 25.36 -9.17
N PRO A 67 11.47 26.01 -8.02
CA PRO A 67 11.38 25.35 -6.73
C PRO A 67 9.93 25.04 -6.32
N ALA A 68 8.96 25.84 -6.76
CA ALA A 68 7.54 25.58 -6.50
C ALA A 68 7.06 24.33 -7.24
N VAL A 69 7.36 24.23 -8.54
CA VAL A 69 7.04 23.05 -9.37
C VAL A 69 7.73 21.82 -8.81
N ARG A 70 9.06 21.89 -8.57
CA ARG A 70 9.84 20.76 -8.05
C ARG A 70 9.32 20.24 -6.72
N ARG A 71 8.82 21.13 -5.85
CA ARG A 71 8.24 20.73 -4.56
C ARG A 71 6.90 20.03 -4.73
N LEU A 72 6.05 20.47 -5.65
CA LEU A 72 4.77 19.84 -5.93
C LEU A 72 4.97 18.44 -6.54
N THR A 73 5.83 18.35 -7.56
CA THR A 73 6.17 17.07 -8.21
C THR A 73 6.72 16.06 -7.20
N ARG A 74 7.65 16.46 -6.33
CA ARG A 74 8.18 15.56 -5.29
C ARG A 74 7.13 15.02 -4.34
N ARG A 75 6.09 15.81 -4.02
CA ARG A 75 5.00 15.33 -3.14
C ARG A 75 4.08 14.37 -3.86
N LEU A 76 3.84 14.58 -5.16
CA LEU A 76 3.11 13.65 -6.00
C LEU A 76 3.87 12.34 -6.20
N GLU A 77 5.18 12.39 -6.44
CA GLU A 77 6.06 11.20 -6.55
C GLU A 77 6.03 10.38 -5.25
N ARG A 78 6.06 11.03 -4.08
CA ARG A 78 5.93 10.34 -2.79
C ARG A 78 4.57 9.68 -2.64
N LEU A 79 3.49 10.36 -2.99
CA LEU A 79 2.14 9.80 -2.97
C LEU A 79 2.07 8.58 -3.91
N GLN A 80 2.57 8.71 -5.13
CA GLN A 80 2.61 7.63 -6.12
C GLN A 80 3.37 6.42 -5.61
N ALA A 81 4.58 6.60 -5.05
CA ALA A 81 5.35 5.48 -4.50
C ALA A 81 4.60 4.71 -3.40
N HIS A 82 3.80 5.38 -2.58
CA HIS A 82 2.99 4.70 -1.56
C HIS A 82 1.77 4.00 -2.16
N VAL A 83 1.17 4.58 -3.20
CA VAL A 83 0.08 3.94 -3.95
C VAL A 83 0.58 2.67 -4.65
N ASP A 84 1.77 2.71 -5.24
CA ASP A 84 2.40 1.55 -5.88
C ASP A 84 2.65 0.43 -4.85
N VAL A 85 3.25 0.77 -3.70
CA VAL A 85 3.45 -0.19 -2.59
C VAL A 85 2.12 -0.77 -2.07
N TRP A 86 1.07 0.06 -1.98
CA TRP A 86 -0.26 -0.42 -1.60
C TRP A 86 -0.85 -1.35 -2.67
N GLY A 87 -0.63 -1.04 -3.95
CA GLY A 87 -1.02 -1.87 -5.10
C GLY A 87 -0.29 -3.21 -5.19
N GLU A 88 0.90 -3.31 -4.60
CA GLU A 88 1.64 -4.58 -4.44
C GLU A 88 1.08 -5.50 -3.33
N GLY A 89 -0.05 -5.13 -2.71
CA GLY A 89 -0.74 -5.94 -1.70
C GLY A 89 -0.43 -5.56 -0.26
N ARG A 90 0.37 -4.51 -0.01
CA ARG A 90 0.59 -3.97 1.34
C ARG A 90 -0.52 -3.01 1.72
N LEU A 91 -1.71 -3.56 1.97
CA LEU A 91 -2.93 -2.78 2.22
C LEU A 91 -2.87 -1.90 3.47
N SER A 92 -2.01 -2.24 4.45
CA SER A 92 -1.77 -1.47 5.67
C SER A 92 -0.89 -0.23 5.46
N ALA A 93 -0.24 -0.10 4.30
CA ALA A 93 0.55 1.08 3.97
C ALA A 93 -0.36 2.33 3.94
N ARG A 94 0.11 3.41 4.56
CA ARG A 94 -0.60 4.69 4.60
C ARG A 94 0.27 5.80 4.07
N VAL A 95 -0.36 6.74 3.37
CA VAL A 95 0.32 7.93 2.88
C VAL A 95 0.35 8.98 3.98
N ALA A 96 1.52 9.57 4.24
CA ALA A 96 1.63 10.72 5.12
C ALA A 96 0.88 11.92 4.53
N VAL A 97 -0.13 12.41 5.24
CA VAL A 97 -0.85 13.64 4.87
C VAL A 97 -0.02 14.85 5.27
N GLU A 98 0.87 15.29 4.38
CA GLU A 98 1.63 16.52 4.54
C GLU A 98 0.83 17.71 3.99
N GLY A 99 0.80 18.85 4.68
CA GLY A 99 0.22 20.09 4.14
C GLY A 99 -1.28 20.31 4.42
N ASN A 100 -1.88 21.25 3.69
CA ASN A 100 -3.32 21.55 3.72
C ASN A 100 -3.76 22.12 2.36
N ASP A 101 -3.18 21.57 1.30
CA ASP A 101 -3.47 21.88 -0.09
C ASP A 101 -4.20 20.70 -0.74
N GLU A 102 -4.46 20.82 -2.04
CA GLU A 102 -5.18 19.83 -2.84
C GLU A 102 -4.48 18.46 -2.78
N VAL A 103 -3.14 18.44 -2.71
CA VAL A 103 -2.36 17.20 -2.56
C VAL A 103 -2.59 16.55 -1.20
N ALA A 104 -2.69 17.34 -0.12
CA ALA A 104 -3.06 16.82 1.20
C ALA A 104 -4.48 16.25 1.21
N GLY A 105 -5.42 16.92 0.54
CA GLY A 105 -6.79 16.45 0.35
C GLY A 105 -6.84 15.12 -0.41
N LEU A 106 -6.04 14.98 -1.46
CA LEU A 106 -5.91 13.75 -2.24
C LEU A 106 -5.34 12.59 -1.40
N ALA A 107 -4.26 12.84 -0.65
CA ALA A 107 -3.68 11.83 0.26
C ALA A 107 -4.69 11.36 1.32
N GLY A 108 -5.49 12.29 1.88
CA GLY A 108 -6.56 11.95 2.81
C GLY A 108 -7.67 11.12 2.17
N SER A 109 -8.08 11.44 0.93
CA SER A 109 -9.07 10.66 0.18
C SER A 109 -8.56 9.27 -0.18
N PHE A 110 -7.28 9.14 -0.55
CA PHE A 110 -6.65 7.85 -0.78
C PHE A 110 -6.64 7.00 0.49
N ASN A 111 -6.22 7.55 1.64
CA ASN A 111 -6.20 6.81 2.90
C ASN A 111 -7.60 6.30 3.30
N ARG A 112 -8.67 7.07 3.08
CA ARG A 112 -10.05 6.60 3.31
C ARG A 112 -10.45 5.47 2.37
N ALA A 113 -10.04 5.52 1.11
CA ALA A 113 -10.29 4.45 0.15
C ALA A 113 -9.52 3.17 0.54
N ALA A 114 -8.24 3.32 0.91
CA ALA A 114 -7.40 2.23 1.39
C ALA A 114 -8.00 1.55 2.63
N GLU A 115 -8.45 2.33 3.62
CA GLU A 115 -9.12 1.82 4.83
C GLU A 115 -10.39 1.03 4.50
N ARG A 116 -11.20 1.54 3.56
CA ARG A 116 -12.42 0.85 3.14
C ARG A 116 -12.12 -0.48 2.44
N ILE A 117 -11.08 -0.53 1.60
CA ILE A 117 -10.67 -1.75 0.91
C ILE A 117 -10.07 -2.75 1.89
N GLU A 118 -9.22 -2.31 2.81
CA GLU A 118 -8.65 -3.16 3.86
C GLU A 118 -9.75 -3.79 4.73
N ALA A 119 -10.76 -3.00 5.12
CA ALA A 119 -11.92 -3.51 5.86
C ALA A 119 -12.73 -4.53 5.04
N LEU A 120 -12.90 -4.30 3.73
CA LEU A 120 -13.62 -5.22 2.84
C LEU A 120 -12.90 -6.55 2.69
N VAL A 121 -11.58 -6.50 2.47
CA VAL A 121 -10.72 -7.69 2.35
C VAL A 121 -10.71 -8.45 3.67
N GLY A 122 -10.58 -7.76 4.80
CA GLY A 122 -10.67 -8.38 6.13
C GLY A 122 -12.01 -9.06 6.38
N ALA A 123 -13.12 -8.43 5.98
CA ALA A 123 -14.45 -9.02 6.09
C ALA A 123 -14.61 -10.27 5.21
N GLN A 124 -14.12 -10.24 3.96
CA GLN A 124 -14.13 -11.41 3.07
C GLN A 124 -13.34 -12.58 3.66
N LYS A 125 -12.15 -12.32 4.20
CA LYS A 125 -11.33 -13.34 4.89
C LYS A 125 -12.06 -13.95 6.08
N SER A 126 -12.69 -13.12 6.91
CA SER A 126 -13.48 -13.58 8.07
C SER A 126 -14.70 -14.40 7.65
N LEU A 127 -15.40 -14.01 6.58
CA LEU A 127 -16.53 -14.76 6.05
C LEU A 127 -16.11 -16.13 5.54
N LEU A 128 -15.01 -16.22 4.79
CA LEU A 128 -14.47 -17.51 4.32
C LEU A 128 -14.08 -18.41 5.50
N ALA A 129 -13.42 -17.86 6.52
CA ALA A 129 -13.07 -18.61 7.72
C ALA A 129 -14.32 -19.17 8.43
N ASN A 130 -15.34 -18.33 8.64
CA ASN A 130 -16.59 -18.74 9.30
C ASN A 130 -17.38 -19.75 8.46
N ALA A 131 -17.48 -19.54 7.15
CA ALA A 131 -18.19 -20.43 6.24
C ALA A 131 -17.63 -21.85 6.30
N SER A 132 -16.31 -22.01 6.34
CA SER A 132 -15.70 -23.33 6.42
C SER A 132 -15.95 -24.06 7.73
N HIS A 133 -16.04 -23.35 8.85
CA HIS A 133 -16.44 -23.95 10.12
C HIS A 133 -17.89 -24.47 10.05
N GLU A 134 -18.79 -23.69 9.46
CA GLU A 134 -20.19 -24.08 9.26
C GLU A 134 -20.35 -25.21 8.25
N LEU A 135 -19.49 -25.31 7.22
CA LEU A 135 -19.50 -26.37 6.21
C LEU A 135 -18.97 -27.72 6.72
N ARG A 136 -18.12 -27.73 7.75
CA ARG A 136 -17.59 -28.97 8.33
C ARG A 136 -18.69 -29.84 8.96
N SER A 137 -19.68 -29.20 9.58
CA SER A 137 -20.84 -29.85 10.21
C SER A 137 -21.76 -30.61 9.23
N PRO A 138 -22.27 -30.01 8.12
CA PRO A 138 -23.04 -30.72 7.12
C PRO A 138 -22.22 -31.78 6.40
N LEU A 139 -20.91 -31.58 6.19
CA LEU A 139 -20.04 -32.56 5.54
C LEU A 139 -19.84 -33.81 6.41
N ALA A 140 -19.66 -33.63 7.73
CA ALA A 140 -19.67 -34.73 8.70
C ALA A 140 -21.01 -35.49 8.71
N ARG A 141 -22.13 -34.78 8.61
CA ARG A 141 -23.47 -35.40 8.52
C ARG A 141 -23.67 -36.18 7.22
N LEU A 142 -23.19 -35.66 6.08
CA LEU A 142 -23.23 -36.36 4.79
C LEU A 142 -22.38 -37.64 4.83
N ARG A 143 -21.19 -37.57 5.45
CA ARG A 143 -20.33 -38.74 5.66
C ARG A 143 -21.05 -39.81 6.49
N MET A 144 -21.68 -39.41 7.60
CA MET A 144 -22.44 -40.32 8.46
C MET A 144 -23.65 -40.91 7.72
N ALA A 145 -24.36 -40.12 6.91
CA ALA A 145 -25.47 -40.61 6.08
C ALA A 145 -24.99 -41.60 5.00
N ALA A 146 -23.83 -41.36 4.39
CA ALA A 146 -23.21 -42.26 3.44
C ALA A 146 -22.76 -43.58 4.10
N GLU A 147 -22.23 -43.52 5.32
CA GLU A 147 -21.90 -44.72 6.12
C GLU A 147 -23.16 -45.53 6.48
N LEU A 148 -24.28 -44.86 6.83
CA LEU A 148 -25.57 -45.50 7.12
C LEU A 148 -26.24 -46.13 5.89
N LEU A 149 -25.98 -45.61 4.69
CA LEU A 149 -26.42 -46.22 3.43
C LEU A 149 -25.76 -47.59 3.22
N GLY A 150 -24.51 -47.77 3.67
CA GLY A 150 -23.85 -49.08 3.78
C GLY A 150 -24.03 -49.98 2.55
N GLU A 151 -24.55 -51.20 2.76
CA GLU A 151 -24.84 -52.19 1.71
C GLU A 151 -26.15 -51.92 0.93
N ARG A 152 -26.97 -50.94 1.35
CA ARG A 152 -28.30 -50.68 0.75
C ARG A 152 -28.21 -49.99 -0.60
N ALA A 153 -27.08 -49.34 -0.88
CA ALA A 153 -26.79 -48.72 -2.18
C ALA A 153 -25.80 -49.59 -2.98
N PRO A 154 -25.90 -49.61 -4.33
CA PRO A 154 -24.90 -50.26 -5.18
C PRO A 154 -23.49 -49.76 -4.85
N ALA A 155 -22.53 -50.70 -4.71
CA ALA A 155 -21.12 -50.40 -4.43
C ALA A 155 -20.52 -49.23 -5.25
N PRO A 156 -20.70 -49.14 -6.58
CA PRO A 156 -20.13 -48.02 -7.35
C PRO A 156 -20.66 -46.65 -6.90
N ILE A 157 -21.94 -46.55 -6.54
CA ILE A 157 -22.57 -45.29 -6.10
C ILE A 157 -22.06 -44.87 -4.72
N ARG A 158 -21.90 -45.84 -3.81
CA ARG A 158 -21.37 -45.57 -2.46
C ARG A 158 -19.90 -45.13 -2.52
N ASP A 159 -19.09 -45.83 -3.30
CA ASP A 159 -17.66 -45.54 -3.41
C ASP A 159 -17.44 -44.17 -4.11
N GLU A 160 -18.29 -43.82 -5.07
CA GLU A 160 -18.30 -42.49 -5.69
C GLU A 160 -18.74 -41.38 -4.73
N LEU A 161 -19.78 -41.60 -3.93
CA LEU A 161 -20.23 -40.65 -2.91
C LEU A 161 -19.15 -40.41 -1.83
N ALA A 162 -18.49 -41.47 -1.37
CA ALA A 162 -17.40 -41.38 -0.39
C ALA A 162 -16.18 -40.62 -0.94
N ARG A 163 -15.83 -40.84 -2.22
CA ARG A 163 -14.78 -40.08 -2.91
C ARG A 163 -15.13 -38.60 -3.00
N ASN A 164 -16.34 -38.25 -3.48
CA ASN A 164 -16.78 -36.86 -3.62
C ASN A 164 -16.79 -36.12 -2.27
N ILE A 165 -17.21 -36.78 -1.18
CA ILE A 165 -17.18 -36.18 0.16
C ILE A 165 -15.74 -35.90 0.61
N THR A 166 -14.82 -36.83 0.34
CA THR A 166 -13.39 -36.68 0.70
C THR A 166 -12.74 -35.56 -0.12
N GLU A 167 -13.05 -35.47 -1.41
CA GLU A 167 -12.53 -34.43 -2.30
C GLU A 167 -13.04 -33.03 -1.91
N LEU A 168 -14.32 -32.92 -1.52
CA LEU A 168 -14.88 -31.68 -0.99
C LEU A 168 -14.22 -31.24 0.33
N ASP A 169 -13.92 -32.19 1.22
CA ASP A 169 -13.23 -31.90 2.49
C ASP A 169 -11.81 -31.36 2.24
N GLN A 170 -11.07 -31.99 1.32
CA GLN A 170 -9.73 -31.54 0.91
C GLN A 170 -9.75 -30.14 0.28
N LEU A 171 -10.68 -29.87 -0.64
CA LEU A 171 -10.81 -28.54 -1.26
C LEU A 171 -11.14 -27.45 -0.24
N ILE A 172 -12.00 -27.75 0.75
CA ILE A 172 -12.33 -26.80 1.82
C ILE A 172 -11.09 -26.52 2.68
N GLU A 173 -10.30 -27.55 3.00
CA GLU A 173 -9.09 -27.43 3.80
C GLU A 173 -8.00 -26.61 3.07
N GLU A 174 -7.80 -26.83 1.77
CA GLU A 174 -6.85 -26.06 0.95
C GLU A 174 -7.22 -24.57 0.87
N VAL A 175 -8.49 -24.25 0.59
CA VAL A 175 -8.98 -22.86 0.52
C VAL A 175 -8.84 -22.16 1.87
N LEU A 176 -9.11 -22.87 2.96
CA LEU A 176 -8.93 -22.36 4.31
C LEU A 176 -7.46 -22.10 4.65
N LEU A 177 -6.59 -23.03 4.29
CA LEU A 177 -5.15 -22.91 4.52
C LEU A 177 -4.59 -21.69 3.77
N ALA A 178 -4.97 -21.51 2.51
CA ALA A 178 -4.62 -20.33 1.72
C ALA A 178 -5.10 -19.03 2.39
N SER A 179 -6.37 -18.98 2.82
CA SER A 179 -6.94 -17.82 3.52
C SER A 179 -6.21 -17.49 4.84
N ARG A 180 -5.84 -18.52 5.62
CA ARG A 180 -5.07 -18.35 6.86
C ARG A 180 -3.66 -17.84 6.59
N LEU A 181 -2.96 -18.38 5.59
CA LEU A 181 -1.62 -17.94 5.21
C LEU A 181 -1.63 -16.47 4.73
N ASP A 182 -2.63 -16.07 3.95
CA ASP A 182 -2.81 -14.67 3.51
C ASP A 182 -3.12 -13.72 4.67
N ALA A 183 -3.87 -14.16 5.69
CA ALA A 183 -4.11 -13.37 6.90
C ALA A 183 -2.83 -13.21 7.74
N MET A 184 -2.00 -14.25 7.81
CA MET A 184 -0.74 -14.23 8.55
C MET A 184 0.36 -13.43 7.85
N ALA A 185 0.31 -13.31 6.51
CA ALA A 185 1.26 -12.51 5.75
C ALA A 185 1.16 -10.99 6.03
N GLU A 186 -0.02 -10.52 6.46
CA GLU A 186 -0.30 -9.13 6.80
C GLU A 186 0.04 -8.77 8.25
N ALA A 187 0.03 -9.76 9.17
CA ALA A 187 0.46 -9.55 10.55
C ALA A 187 1.97 -9.22 10.57
N GLU A 188 2.33 -8.11 11.19
CA GLU A 188 3.71 -7.62 11.32
C GLU A 188 4.64 -8.76 11.76
N ARG A 189 5.48 -9.24 10.83
CA ARG A 189 6.36 -10.39 11.06
C ARG A 189 7.43 -10.01 12.07
N ALA A 190 7.16 -10.22 13.36
CA ALA A 190 8.21 -10.29 14.37
C ALA A 190 9.07 -11.54 14.06
N LEU A 191 10.22 -11.32 13.44
CA LEU A 191 11.23 -12.35 13.21
C LEU A 191 11.87 -12.71 14.56
N GLU A 192 11.72 -13.96 14.97
CA GLU A 192 12.39 -14.52 16.15
C GLU A 192 13.40 -15.57 15.70
N SER A 193 14.49 -15.68 16.45
CA SER A 193 15.46 -16.76 16.24
C SER A 193 14.84 -18.09 16.67
N VAL A 194 14.58 -18.97 15.71
CA VAL A 194 14.12 -20.34 15.93
C VAL A 194 15.27 -21.31 15.70
N ASP A 195 15.50 -22.19 16.67
CA ASP A 195 16.44 -23.30 16.56
C ASP A 195 15.78 -24.45 15.81
N LEU A 196 16.14 -24.63 14.53
CA LEU A 196 15.59 -25.70 13.70
C LEU A 196 16.04 -27.07 14.18
N THR A 197 17.21 -27.17 14.81
CA THR A 197 17.74 -28.44 15.28
C THR A 197 16.94 -28.94 16.47
N ALA A 198 16.51 -28.05 17.36
CA ALA A 198 15.58 -28.38 18.44
C ALA A 198 14.22 -28.87 17.90
N LEU A 199 13.68 -28.17 16.89
CA LEU A 199 12.38 -28.49 16.27
C LEU A 199 12.43 -29.83 15.51
N LEU A 200 13.50 -30.07 14.76
CA LEU A 200 13.75 -31.33 14.07
C LEU A 200 13.97 -32.48 15.07
N ALA A 201 14.64 -32.23 16.20
CA ALA A 201 14.85 -33.25 17.22
C ALA A 201 13.51 -33.68 17.86
N GLU A 202 12.59 -32.74 18.07
CA GLU A 202 11.23 -33.04 18.57
C GLU A 202 10.44 -33.90 17.58
N GLU A 203 10.44 -33.56 16.29
CA GLU A 203 9.73 -34.33 15.28
C GLU A 203 10.39 -35.69 14.97
N CYS A 204 11.71 -35.76 14.98
CA CYS A 204 12.43 -37.02 14.88
C CYS A 204 12.13 -37.95 16.07
N ALA A 205 12.00 -37.41 17.29
CA ALA A 205 11.58 -38.19 18.45
C ALA A 205 10.14 -38.69 18.32
N ARG A 206 9.22 -37.92 17.70
CA ARG A 206 7.86 -38.38 17.38
C ARG A 206 7.82 -39.48 16.33
N ALA A 207 8.66 -39.39 15.32
CA ALA A 207 8.72 -40.33 14.20
C ALA A 207 9.65 -41.53 14.42
N ASP A 208 10.27 -41.64 15.60
CA ASP A 208 11.29 -42.64 15.94
C ASP A 208 12.47 -42.68 14.95
N ALA A 209 12.91 -41.49 14.53
CA ALA A 209 14.01 -41.28 13.59
C ALA A 209 15.24 -40.66 14.29
N GLN A 210 16.44 -40.96 13.79
CA GLN A 210 17.68 -40.35 14.29
C GLN A 210 18.03 -39.09 13.50
N LEU A 211 18.19 -37.97 14.21
CA LEU A 211 18.66 -36.70 13.65
C LEU A 211 20.19 -36.62 13.73
N SER A 212 20.86 -36.47 12.59
CA SER A 212 22.30 -36.17 12.52
C SER A 212 22.51 -34.90 11.70
N ALA A 213 22.43 -33.75 12.36
CA ALA A 213 22.65 -32.44 11.75
C ALA A 213 23.38 -31.49 12.71
N PRO A 214 24.24 -30.58 12.21
CA PRO A 214 24.81 -29.50 13.03
C PRO A 214 23.71 -28.54 13.53
N PRO A 215 23.96 -27.78 14.62
CA PRO A 215 23.01 -26.79 15.13
C PRO A 215 22.78 -25.67 14.09
N VAL A 216 21.53 -25.45 13.68
CA VAL A 216 21.16 -24.40 12.73
C VAL A 216 20.02 -23.55 13.27
N SER A 217 20.32 -22.28 13.55
CA SER A 217 19.34 -21.26 13.92
C SER A 217 18.93 -20.44 12.70
N PHE A 218 17.62 -20.26 12.48
CA PHE A 218 17.08 -19.36 11.47
C PHE A 218 16.17 -18.31 12.10
N LEU A 219 16.10 -17.14 11.46
CA LEU A 219 15.08 -16.16 11.78
C LEU A 219 13.76 -16.62 11.14
N ALA A 220 12.79 -16.98 11.96
CA ALA A 220 11.45 -17.39 11.51
C ALA A 220 10.39 -16.43 12.08
N SER A 221 9.33 -16.16 11.31
CA SER A 221 8.22 -15.31 11.78
C SER A 221 7.27 -16.12 12.67
N ARG A 222 7.00 -15.65 13.90
CA ARG A 222 5.97 -16.28 14.74
C ARG A 222 4.59 -16.13 14.10
N SER A 223 3.87 -17.24 13.98
CA SER A 223 2.41 -17.24 13.94
C SER A 223 1.91 -17.08 15.37
N CYS A 224 1.19 -16.00 15.66
CA CYS A 224 0.55 -15.85 16.95
C CYS A 224 -0.64 -16.82 17.00
N SER A 225 -0.43 -18.07 17.44
CA SER A 225 -1.49 -18.95 17.91
C SER A 225 -1.66 -18.74 19.41
N ALA A 226 -2.62 -17.91 19.80
CA ALA A 226 -3.06 -17.80 21.18
C ALA A 226 -4.52 -18.24 21.25
N GLY A 227 -4.75 -19.39 21.90
CA GLY A 227 -6.06 -19.84 22.41
C GLY A 227 -6.90 -20.66 21.45
#